data_AF-A0A4R6C2A9-F1
#
_entry.id   AF-A0A4R6C2A9-F1
#
_cell.length_a   1.000
_cell.length_b   1.000
_cell.length_c   1.000
_cell.angle_alpha   90.00
_cell.angle_beta   90.00
_cell.angle_gamma   90.00
#
_symmetry.space_group_name_H-M   'P 1'
#
loop_
_entity.id
_entity.type
_entity.pdbx_description
1 polymer ?
#
loop_
_entity_poly.entity_id
_entity_poly.type
_entity_poly.pdbx_seq_one_letter_code
_entity_poly.pdbx_strand_id
1 'polypeptide(L)'
;MDFYTQYKEDNLKLESRFPLYRCPAVNADLVGILTRLSIADNIKKSILAIDSAMRLGGNVDDDNKAHTLLAADLLSAQFYHYNAEDFDQTVFSNLTECVKRYNLLMSAFHTSQDESLIPEIEAAFVLPFISMDDPAVQQMIRHSELYTK
;
A
#
# COMPACT_ATOMS: atom_id res chain seq x y z
N MET A 1 13.76 16.51 -4.53
CA MET A 1 12.34 16.21 -4.76
C MET A 1 11.93 15.23 -3.69
N ASP A 2 10.81 15.43 -3.00
CA ASP A 2 10.37 14.50 -1.96
C ASP A 2 9.87 13.17 -2.57
N PHE A 3 9.87 12.11 -1.76
CA PHE A 3 9.49 10.76 -2.17
C PHE A 3 8.09 10.68 -2.81
N TYR A 4 7.13 11.49 -2.34
CA TYR A 4 5.75 11.43 -2.80
C TYR A 4 5.60 12.12 -4.16
N THR A 5 6.31 13.22 -4.38
CA THR A 5 6.40 13.86 -5.70
C THR A 5 7.05 12.90 -6.70
N GLN A 6 8.12 12.20 -6.32
CA GLN A 6 8.75 11.21 -7.19
C GLN A 6 7.81 10.04 -7.52
N TYR A 7 7.11 9.50 -6.52
CA TYR A 7 6.10 8.45 -6.72
C TYR A 7 5.03 8.85 -7.74
N LYS A 8 4.51 10.09 -7.63
CA LYS A 8 3.52 10.60 -8.59
C LYS A 8 4.10 10.71 -10.00
N GLU A 9 5.31 11.24 -10.14
CA GLU A 9 5.96 11.37 -11.45
C GLU A 9 6.23 10.02 -12.10
N ASP A 10 6.66 9.03 -11.33
CA ASP A 10 6.91 7.68 -11.83
C ASP A 10 5.61 7.01 -12.32
N ASN A 11 4.51 7.21 -11.60
CA ASN A 11 3.19 6.73 -12.02
C ASN A 11 2.61 7.49 -13.22
N LEU A 12 2.81 8.81 -13.30
CA LEU A 12 2.41 9.60 -14.48
C LEU A 12 3.15 9.13 -15.75
N LYS A 13 4.43 8.76 -15.64
CA LYS A 13 5.17 8.17 -16.77
C LYS A 13 4.53 6.85 -17.21
N LEU A 14 4.12 6.00 -16.26
CA LEU A 14 3.43 4.74 -16.58
C LEU A 14 2.07 4.99 -17.22
N GLU A 15 1.25 5.89 -16.69
CA GLU A 15 -0.05 6.23 -17.25
C GLU A 15 0.05 6.78 -18.68
N SER A 16 1.07 7.60 -18.94
CA SER A 16 1.32 8.13 -20.29
C SER A 16 1.68 7.04 -21.30
N ARG A 17 2.28 5.93 -20.83
CA ARG A 17 2.78 4.83 -21.66
C ARG A 17 1.77 3.69 -21.79
N PHE A 18 0.97 3.45 -20.76
CA PHE A 18 0.05 2.31 -20.67
C PHE A 18 -1.39 2.82 -20.54
N PRO A 19 -2.17 2.89 -21.65
CA PRO A 19 -3.49 3.53 -21.66
C PRO A 19 -4.49 2.97 -20.65
N LEU A 20 -4.36 1.69 -20.31
CA LEU A 20 -5.24 0.96 -19.38
C LEU A 20 -4.84 1.12 -17.92
N TYR A 21 -3.65 1.65 -17.65
CA TYR A 21 -3.15 1.85 -16.29
C TYR A 21 -3.59 3.20 -15.75
N ARG A 22 -4.13 3.19 -14.53
CA ARG A 22 -4.38 4.39 -13.73
C ARG A 22 -3.91 4.11 -12.31
N CYS A 23 -3.08 4.99 -11.77
CA CYS A 23 -2.68 4.94 -10.39
C CYS A 23 -3.86 5.38 -9.52
N PRO A 24 -4.29 4.60 -8.52
CA PRO A 24 -5.33 5.02 -7.61
C PRO A 24 -4.83 6.19 -6.74
N ALA A 25 -5.77 6.89 -6.11
CA ALA A 25 -5.43 7.85 -5.08
C ALA A 25 -4.76 7.13 -3.91
N VAL A 26 -3.63 7.66 -3.44
CA VAL A 26 -2.93 7.13 -2.27
C VAL A 26 -3.67 7.53 -0.98
N ASN A 27 -3.55 6.69 0.06
CA ASN A 27 -4.01 7.05 1.39
C ASN A 27 -3.21 8.26 1.93
N ALA A 28 -3.90 9.38 2.17
CA ALA A 28 -3.27 10.62 2.61
C ALA A 28 -2.68 10.52 4.02
N ASP A 29 -3.31 9.77 4.93
CA ASP A 29 -2.78 9.55 6.28
C ASP A 29 -1.48 8.73 6.22
N LEU A 30 -1.41 7.74 5.32
CA LEU A 30 -0.19 6.98 5.06
C LEU A 30 0.96 7.87 4.59
N VAL A 31 0.70 8.80 3.66
CA VAL A 31 1.71 9.78 3.21
C VAL A 31 2.21 10.62 4.39
N GLY A 32 1.31 11.05 5.28
CA GLY A 32 1.65 11.77 6.51
C GLY A 32 2.55 10.98 7.45
N ILE A 33 2.27 9.69 7.65
CA ILE A 33 3.10 8.77 8.44
C ILE A 33 4.48 8.63 7.81
N LEU A 34 4.56 8.29 6.52
CA LEU A 34 5.83 8.06 5.81
C LEU A 34 6.74 9.30 5.79
N THR A 35 6.15 10.49 5.75
CA THR A 35 6.91 11.76 5.82
C THR A 35 7.66 11.90 7.14
N ARG A 36 7.11 11.37 8.25
CA ARG A 36 7.73 11.40 9.58
C ARG A 36 8.77 10.30 9.81
N LEU A 37 8.74 9.23 9.03
CA LEU A 37 9.64 8.09 9.20
C LEU A 37 11.06 8.40 8.68
N SER A 38 12.06 8.06 9.49
CA SER A 38 13.47 8.12 9.12
C SER A 38 13.91 6.85 8.38
N ILE A 39 13.23 6.54 7.27
CA ILE A 39 13.56 5.44 6.35
C ILE A 39 13.85 6.00 4.96
N ALA A 40 14.51 5.21 4.10
CA ALA A 40 14.89 5.65 2.77
C ALA A 40 13.67 5.91 1.86
N ASP A 41 13.80 6.87 0.93
CA ASP A 41 12.69 7.33 0.10
C ASP A 41 12.17 6.23 -0.85
N ASN A 42 13.05 5.36 -1.36
CA ASN A 42 12.66 4.19 -2.13
C ASN A 42 11.79 3.22 -1.32
N ILE A 43 12.09 3.01 -0.04
CA ILE A 43 11.24 2.22 0.86
C ILE A 43 9.87 2.89 1.05
N LYS A 44 9.81 4.22 1.24
CA LYS A 44 8.54 4.96 1.34
C LYS A 44 7.71 4.83 0.06
N LYS A 45 8.32 5.02 -1.11
CA LYS A 45 7.68 4.80 -2.42
C LYS A 45 7.15 3.37 -2.56
N SER A 46 7.91 2.38 -2.09
CA SER A 46 7.48 0.98 -2.12
C SER A 46 6.26 0.70 -1.25
N ILE A 47 6.19 1.29 -0.06
CA ILE A 47 5.04 1.17 0.85
C ILE A 47 3.79 1.78 0.20
N LEU A 48 3.92 2.96 -0.43
CA LEU A 48 2.81 3.57 -1.18
C LEU A 48 2.33 2.69 -2.32
N ALA A 49 3.25 2.11 -3.09
CA ALA A 49 2.93 1.25 -4.23
C ALA A 49 2.15 0.02 -3.78
N ILE A 50 2.62 -0.67 -2.73
CA ILE A 50 1.99 -1.93 -2.29
C ILE A 50 0.67 -1.71 -1.54
N ASP A 51 0.55 -0.66 -0.71
CA ASP A 51 -0.73 -0.29 -0.09
C ASP A 51 -1.78 0.03 -1.16
N SER A 52 -1.40 0.83 -2.16
CA SER A 52 -2.25 1.17 -3.31
C SER A 52 -2.67 -0.08 -4.10
N ALA A 53 -1.72 -0.99 -4.36
CA ALA A 53 -1.99 -2.25 -5.07
C ALA A 53 -3.03 -3.11 -4.33
N MET A 54 -2.85 -3.28 -3.03
CA MET A 54 -3.69 -4.14 -2.20
C MET A 54 -5.11 -3.58 -2.04
N ARG A 55 -5.26 -2.27 -1.84
CA ARG A 55 -6.57 -1.61 -1.78
C ARG A 55 -7.29 -1.66 -3.12
N LEU A 56 -6.56 -1.44 -4.21
CA LEU A 56 -7.11 -1.53 -5.56
C LEU A 56 -7.58 -2.95 -5.89
N GLY A 57 -6.80 -3.97 -5.50
CA GLY A 57 -7.17 -5.38 -5.67
C GLY A 57 -8.47 -5.77 -4.94
N GLY A 58 -8.77 -5.13 -3.82
CA GLY A 58 -10.03 -5.33 -3.08
C GLY A 58 -11.28 -4.76 -3.78
N ASN A 59 -11.10 -3.96 -4.84
CA ASN A 59 -12.19 -3.32 -5.60
C ASN A 59 -12.40 -3.97 -6.98
N VAL A 60 -11.81 -5.13 -7.22
CA VAL A 60 -11.97 -5.86 -8.49
C VAL A 60 -13.38 -6.43 -8.60
N ASP A 61 -14.07 -6.11 -9.70
CA ASP A 61 -15.36 -6.68 -10.08
C ASP A 61 -15.35 -7.13 -11.55
N ASP A 62 -16.44 -7.73 -12.02
CA ASP A 62 -16.52 -8.25 -13.39
C ASP A 62 -16.44 -7.16 -14.48
N ASP A 63 -16.83 -5.92 -14.16
CA ASP A 63 -16.86 -4.80 -15.08
C ASP A 63 -15.48 -4.11 -15.21
N ASN A 64 -14.65 -4.19 -14.17
CA ASN A 64 -13.37 -3.49 -14.09
C ASN A 64 -12.14 -4.41 -14.09
N LYS A 65 -12.30 -5.73 -13.97
CA LYS A 65 -11.20 -6.70 -13.74
C LYS A 65 -9.99 -6.54 -14.63
N ALA A 66 -10.19 -6.32 -15.93
CA ALA A 66 -9.11 -6.26 -16.90
C ALA A 66 -8.16 -5.08 -16.63
N HIS A 67 -8.71 -3.97 -16.13
CA HIS A 67 -7.95 -2.77 -15.82
C HIS A 67 -7.38 -2.84 -14.39
N THR A 68 -8.23 -3.18 -13.43
CA THR A 68 -7.90 -3.13 -12.01
C THR A 68 -6.85 -4.17 -11.62
N LEU A 69 -6.94 -5.40 -12.14
CA LEU A 69 -5.96 -6.45 -11.85
C LEU A 69 -4.57 -6.08 -12.40
N LEU A 70 -4.50 -5.65 -13.67
CA LEU A 70 -3.22 -5.27 -14.27
C LEU A 70 -2.61 -4.04 -13.60
N ALA A 71 -3.43 -3.09 -13.14
CA ALA A 71 -2.95 -1.94 -12.40
C ALA A 71 -2.42 -2.32 -11.01
N ALA A 72 -3.10 -3.21 -10.28
CA ALA A 72 -2.64 -3.74 -9.00
C ALA A 72 -1.33 -4.55 -9.15
N ASP A 73 -1.21 -5.35 -10.20
CA ASP A 73 0.00 -6.09 -10.51
C ASP A 73 1.16 -5.16 -10.88
N LEU A 74 0.91 -4.10 -11.64
CA LEU A 74 1.94 -3.12 -11.99
C LEU A 74 2.43 -2.33 -10.76
N LEU A 75 1.54 -1.96 -9.85
CA LEU A 75 1.90 -1.34 -8.57
C LEU A 75 2.69 -2.32 -7.68
N SER A 76 2.32 -3.61 -7.68
CA SER A 76 3.10 -4.65 -7.00
C SER A 76 4.49 -4.81 -7.61
N ALA A 77 4.62 -4.73 -8.94
CA ALA A 77 5.91 -4.72 -9.63
C ALA A 77 6.75 -3.47 -9.29
N GLN A 78 6.12 -2.29 -9.17
CA GLN A 78 6.79 -1.08 -8.69
C GLN A 78 7.29 -1.22 -7.25
N PHE A 79 6.53 -1.87 -6.37
CA PHE A 79 6.99 -2.20 -5.03
C PHE A 79 8.32 -2.98 -5.06
N TYR A 80 8.44 -4.00 -5.91
CA TYR A 80 9.71 -4.73 -6.11
C TYR A 80 10.80 -3.84 -6.71
N HIS A 81 10.45 -3.01 -7.69
CA HIS A 81 11.40 -2.10 -8.35
C HIS A 81 12.03 -1.11 -7.36
N TYR A 82 11.23 -0.45 -6.53
CA TYR A 82 11.73 0.50 -5.55
C TYR A 82 12.57 -0.17 -4.46
N ASN A 83 12.25 -1.40 -4.05
CA ASN A 83 13.10 -2.15 -3.10
C ASN A 83 14.40 -2.64 -3.74
N ALA A 84 14.50 -2.72 -5.06
CA ALA A 84 15.74 -3.07 -5.75
C ALA A 84 16.72 -1.88 -5.85
N GLU A 85 16.23 -0.64 -5.77
CA GLU A 85 17.07 0.55 -5.56
C GLU A 85 17.72 0.43 -4.17
N ASP A 86 19.05 0.40 -4.09
CA ASP A 86 19.79 0.25 -2.82
C ASP A 86 19.27 -0.89 -1.92
N PHE A 87 19.28 -2.10 -2.47
CA PHE A 87 18.65 -3.28 -1.89
C PHE A 87 19.01 -3.53 -0.42
N ASP A 88 18.00 -3.38 0.46
CA ASP A 88 18.02 -3.79 1.85
C ASP A 88 17.22 -5.10 2.00
N GLN A 89 17.94 -6.21 2.13
CA GLN A 89 17.35 -7.54 2.23
C GLN A 89 16.41 -7.68 3.44
N THR A 90 16.74 -7.06 4.57
CA THR A 90 15.95 -7.18 5.80
C THR A 90 14.64 -6.42 5.66
N VAL A 91 14.69 -5.17 5.18
CA VAL A 91 13.49 -4.37 4.95
C VAL A 91 12.60 -5.02 3.90
N PHE A 92 13.18 -5.50 2.79
CA PHE A 92 12.42 -6.17 1.74
C PHE A 92 11.73 -7.45 2.26
N SER A 93 12.45 -8.26 3.04
CA SER A 93 11.89 -9.48 3.65
C SER A 93 10.73 -9.15 4.59
N ASN A 94 10.87 -8.11 5.43
CA ASN A 94 9.79 -7.66 6.31
C ASN A 94 8.55 -7.19 5.52
N LEU A 95 8.75 -6.38 4.48
CA LEU A 95 7.65 -5.87 3.67
C LEU A 95 6.92 -6.98 2.89
N THR A 96 7.64 -7.97 2.35
CA THR A 96 7.01 -9.12 1.68
C THR A 96 6.21 -10.01 2.64
N GLU A 97 6.68 -10.17 3.88
CA GLU A 97 5.87 -10.85 4.92
C GLU A 97 4.63 -10.02 5.29
N CYS A 98 4.72 -8.68 5.31
CA CYS A 98 3.55 -7.81 5.47
C CYS A 98 2.52 -8.01 4.35
N VAL A 99 2.94 -8.17 3.08
CA VAL A 99 2.04 -8.48 1.96
C VAL A 99 1.28 -9.77 2.20
N LYS A 100 2.00 -10.83 2.61
CA LYS A 100 1.38 -12.11 2.93
C LYS A 100 0.40 -11.98 4.09
N ARG A 101 0.79 -11.30 5.18
CA ARG A 101 -0.07 -11.08 6.35
C ARG A 101 -1.32 -10.30 5.98
N TYR A 102 -1.20 -9.22 5.20
CA TYR A 102 -2.32 -8.43 4.72
C TYR A 102 -3.34 -9.30 3.97
N ASN A 103 -2.89 -10.13 3.02
CA ASN A 103 -3.77 -11.01 2.25
C ASN A 103 -4.49 -12.03 3.14
N LEU A 104 -3.80 -12.61 4.13
CA LEU A 104 -4.41 -13.53 5.09
C LEU A 104 -5.45 -12.83 5.97
N LEU A 105 -5.15 -11.64 6.47
CA LEU A 105 -6.07 -10.85 7.29
C LEU A 105 -7.30 -10.41 6.50
N MET A 106 -7.13 -9.92 5.28
CA MET A 106 -8.25 -9.56 4.39
C MET A 106 -9.12 -10.75 4.05
N SER A 107 -8.51 -11.92 3.76
CA SER A 107 -9.27 -13.15 3.53
C SER A 107 -10.07 -13.58 4.77
N ALA A 108 -9.49 -13.45 5.97
CA ALA A 108 -10.17 -13.72 7.22
C ALA A 108 -11.32 -12.74 7.44
N PHE A 109 -11.07 -11.43 7.26
CA PHE A 109 -12.06 -10.36 7.40
C PHE A 109 -13.24 -10.56 6.44
N HIS A 110 -13.00 -10.85 5.16
CA HIS A 110 -14.09 -11.13 4.21
C HIS A 110 -14.97 -12.31 4.64
N THR A 111 -14.41 -13.27 5.39
CA THR A 111 -15.15 -14.44 5.88
C THR A 111 -15.89 -14.16 7.18
N SER A 112 -15.24 -13.50 8.15
CA SER A 112 -15.77 -13.33 9.51
C SER A 112 -16.47 -11.99 9.75
N GLN A 113 -16.15 -10.95 8.97
CA GLN A 113 -16.49 -9.55 9.21
C GLN A 113 -16.06 -9.07 10.62
N ASP A 114 -14.96 -9.63 11.13
CA ASP A 114 -14.43 -9.29 12.45
C ASP A 114 -13.66 -7.96 12.40
N GLU A 115 -14.29 -6.90 12.90
CA GLU A 115 -13.72 -5.55 12.96
C GLU A 115 -12.41 -5.47 13.76
N SER A 116 -12.12 -6.44 14.65
CA SER A 116 -10.87 -6.46 15.41
C SER A 116 -9.63 -6.66 14.51
N LEU A 117 -9.82 -7.10 13.26
CA LEU A 117 -8.76 -7.28 12.27
C LEU A 117 -8.38 -5.97 11.56
N ILE A 118 -9.28 -4.98 11.52
CA ILE A 118 -9.10 -3.73 10.76
C ILE A 118 -7.81 -2.97 11.13
N PRO A 119 -7.45 -2.80 12.42
CA PRO A 119 -6.21 -2.11 12.79
C PRO A 119 -4.95 -2.72 12.16
N GLU A 120 -4.86 -4.05 12.15
CA GLU A 120 -3.70 -4.76 11.56
C GLU A 120 -3.70 -4.70 10.04
N ILE A 121 -4.87 -4.74 9.40
CA ILE A 121 -5.02 -4.60 7.95
C ILE A 121 -4.55 -3.22 7.51
N GLU A 122 -5.06 -2.16 8.13
CA GLU A 122 -4.77 -0.78 7.76
C GLU A 122 -3.31 -0.40 7.98
N ALA A 123 -2.71 -0.89 9.07
CA ALA A 123 -1.34 -0.56 9.43
C ALA A 123 -0.29 -1.54 8.85
N ALA A 124 -0.69 -2.57 8.09
CA ALA A 124 0.16 -3.72 7.73
C ALA A 124 1.55 -3.33 7.20
N PHE A 125 1.63 -2.30 6.36
CA PHE A 125 2.88 -1.88 5.70
C PHE A 125 3.71 -0.85 6.46
N VAL A 126 3.20 -0.31 7.56
CA VAL A 126 3.93 0.65 8.41
C VAL A 126 4.35 0.08 9.75
N LEU A 127 3.68 -0.98 10.24
CA LEU A 127 3.98 -1.62 11.53
C LEU A 127 5.45 -2.03 11.75
N PRO A 128 6.24 -2.41 10.72
CA PRO A 128 7.67 -2.67 10.93
C PRO A 128 8.47 -1.44 11.38
N PHE A 129 7.94 -0.23 11.17
CA PHE A 129 8.66 1.04 11.36
C PHE A 129 8.03 1.95 12.41
N ILE A 130 6.77 1.70 12.79
CA ILE A 130 6.03 2.53 13.74
C ILE A 130 5.06 1.67 14.56
N SER A 131 4.87 2.05 15.83
CA SER A 131 3.92 1.36 16.71
C SER A 131 2.48 1.58 16.26
N MET A 132 1.65 0.56 16.46
CA MET A 132 0.19 0.66 16.32
C MET A 132 -0.38 1.81 17.17
N ASP A 133 0.21 2.08 18.33
CA ASP A 133 -0.23 3.12 19.25
C ASP A 133 0.15 4.55 18.81
N ASP A 134 0.91 4.73 17.71
CA ASP A 134 1.23 6.08 17.22
C ASP A 134 -0.05 6.84 16.84
N PRO A 135 -0.20 8.11 17.25
CA PRO A 135 -1.41 8.88 16.97
C PRO A 135 -1.80 8.96 15.48
N ALA A 136 -0.82 9.02 14.57
CA ALA A 136 -1.13 9.07 13.13
C ALA A 136 -1.57 7.70 12.59
N VAL A 137 -1.05 6.61 13.13
CA VAL A 137 -1.51 5.25 12.79
C VAL A 137 -2.95 5.06 13.29
N GLN A 138 -3.22 5.45 14.54
CA GLN A 138 -4.57 5.43 15.11
C GLN A 138 -5.56 6.30 14.31
N GLN A 139 -5.12 7.46 13.82
CA GLN A 139 -5.93 8.30 12.94
C GLN A 139 -6.25 7.60 11.62
N MET A 140 -5.24 7.04 10.94
CA MET A 140 -5.42 6.29 9.69
C MET A 140 -6.41 5.14 9.87
N ILE A 141 -6.31 4.38 10.96
CA ILE A 141 -7.23 3.27 11.27
C ILE A 141 -8.66 3.79 11.43
N ARG A 142 -8.87 4.89 12.15
CA ARG A 142 -10.21 5.48 12.34
C ARG A 142 -10.84 5.97 11.03
N HIS A 143 -10.04 6.27 10.02
CA HIS A 143 -10.52 6.63 8.68
C HIS A 143 -10.71 5.43 7.75
N SER A 144 -10.54 4.20 8.25
CA SER A 144 -10.73 2.99 7.44
C SER A 144 -12.14 2.89 6.90
N GLU A 145 -12.25 2.66 5.59
CA GLU A 145 -13.51 2.37 4.91
C GLU A 145 -14.06 0.98 5.28
N LEU A 146 -13.24 0.10 5.88
CA LEU A 146 -13.63 -1.25 6.27
C LEU A 146 -14.63 -1.27 7.42
N TYR A 147 -14.72 -0.21 8.24
CA TYR A 147 -15.77 -0.07 9.25
C TYR A 147 -17.15 0.20 8.67
N THR A 148 -17.23 0.51 7.36
CA THR A 148 -18.48 0.92 6.69
C THR A 148 -18.96 -0.06 5.63
N LYS A 149 -18.20 -1.12 5.36
CA LYS A 149 -18.55 -2.21 4.43
C LYS A 149 -19.21 -3.35 5.17
#